data_AF-A0A1I7XFK8-F1
#
_entry.id   AF-A0A1I7XFK8-F1
#
_cell.length_a   1.000
_cell.length_b   1.000
_cell.length_c   1.000
_cell.angle_alpha   90.00
_cell.angle_beta   90.00
_cell.angle_gamma   90.00
#
_symmetry.space_group_name_H-M   'P 1'
#
loop_
_entity.id
_entity.type
_entity.pdbx_description
1 polymer ?
#
loop_
_entity_poly.entity_id
_entity_poly.type
_entity_poly.pdbx_seq_one_letter_code
_entity_poly.pdbx_strand_id
1 'polypeptide(L)'
;MRAERVWSALQGVLCVYKPMDMSLASLKRQIIKRICVDGNDVVERPNLPIIKMPIVEPHESGSLVVVGQREQADYLSHPLVIGESFRTEDIRLDEMQYMEETSSGVCVLGVNDGCDDLPSLLAHSWVNEYRLEGVLGRETYKHEIKGRITMEANYGIILNLFENLFDYFHSNCRCFINEVGVELGTTACSVRIQRRSIGPFRAQHALLEKQITLQNIIRNISMCKKILHEGQTDSDVINEINKKHENEDIKDIFDGLGVNHDEDEFDAMRPPWPRDYT
;
A
#
# COMPACT_ATOMS: atom_id res chain seq x y z
N MET A 1 -14.87 18.63 -0.29
CA MET A 1 -14.30 17.87 -1.44
C MET A 1 -15.26 16.73 -1.83
N ARG A 2 -15.38 16.38 -3.13
CA ARG A 2 -16.27 15.28 -3.58
C ARG A 2 -15.62 13.91 -3.38
N ALA A 3 -16.39 12.93 -2.89
CA ALA A 3 -15.94 11.55 -2.68
C ALA A 3 -15.38 10.90 -3.95
N GLU A 4 -16.00 11.18 -5.11
CA GLU A 4 -15.61 10.62 -6.42
C GLU A 4 -14.16 10.96 -6.79
N ARG A 5 -13.69 12.18 -6.50
CA ARG A 5 -12.31 12.58 -6.81
C ARG A 5 -11.30 11.80 -5.95
N VAL A 6 -11.60 11.65 -4.66
CA VAL A 6 -10.76 10.87 -3.74
C VAL A 6 -10.75 9.40 -4.15
N TRP A 7 -11.91 8.85 -4.56
CA TRP A 7 -12.02 7.47 -5.03
C TRP A 7 -11.18 7.22 -6.28
N SER A 8 -11.27 8.09 -7.28
CA SER A 8 -10.48 7.97 -8.52
C SER A 8 -8.97 8.09 -8.25
N ALA A 9 -8.57 8.91 -7.26
CA ALA A 9 -7.17 9.05 -6.86
C ALA A 9 -6.59 7.79 -6.18
N LEU A 10 -7.45 6.94 -5.60
CA LEU A 10 -7.07 5.70 -4.93
C LEU A 10 -6.98 4.50 -5.87
N GLN A 11 -7.21 4.67 -7.17
CA GLN A 11 -7.06 3.60 -8.15
C GLN A 11 -5.61 3.51 -8.63
N GLY A 12 -4.89 2.43 -8.26
CA GLY A 12 -3.56 2.16 -8.79
C GLY A 12 -2.66 1.36 -7.86
N VAL A 13 -1.35 1.50 -8.05
CA VAL A 13 -0.33 0.75 -7.32
C VAL A 13 0.34 1.61 -6.26
N LEU A 14 0.54 1.06 -5.08
CA LEU A 14 1.10 1.70 -3.90
C LEU A 14 2.40 1.00 -3.49
N CYS A 15 3.46 1.76 -3.29
CA CYS A 15 4.75 1.27 -2.80
C CYS A 15 4.89 1.59 -1.30
N VAL A 16 5.06 0.56 -0.47
CA VAL A 16 5.11 0.67 0.99
C VAL A 16 6.31 -0.10 1.53
N TYR A 17 6.98 0.45 2.55
CA TYR A 17 8.01 -0.25 3.28
C TYR A 17 7.39 -1.01 4.46
N LYS A 18 7.44 -2.34 4.42
CA LYS A 18 7.00 -3.17 5.54
C LYS A 18 8.15 -3.34 6.54
N PRO A 19 7.95 -3.01 7.83
CA PRO A 19 8.92 -3.28 8.88
C PRO A 19 9.02 -4.78 9.22
N MET A 20 10.08 -5.14 9.93
CA MET A 20 10.22 -6.46 10.54
C MET A 20 9.16 -6.64 11.64
N ASP A 21 8.70 -7.86 11.85
CA ASP A 21 7.74 -8.25 12.90
C ASP A 21 6.30 -7.71 12.73
N MET A 22 5.97 -7.24 11.53
CA MET A 22 4.60 -6.86 11.15
C MET A 22 4.10 -7.76 10.02
N SER A 23 2.92 -8.35 10.11
CA SER A 23 2.38 -9.08 8.95
C SER A 23 1.88 -8.15 7.85
N LEU A 24 1.93 -8.60 6.59
CA LEU A 24 1.32 -7.85 5.48
C LEU A 24 -0.17 -7.62 5.71
N ALA A 25 -0.87 -8.60 6.28
CA ALA A 25 -2.27 -8.45 6.66
C ALA A 25 -2.50 -7.31 7.68
N SER A 26 -1.59 -7.14 8.64
CA SER A 26 -1.66 -6.04 9.60
C SER A 26 -1.40 -4.69 8.93
N LEU A 27 -0.39 -4.61 8.06
CA LEU A 27 -0.07 -3.41 7.30
C LEU A 27 -1.25 -2.99 6.39
N LYS A 28 -1.84 -3.93 5.65
CA LYS A 28 -3.03 -3.68 4.84
C LYS A 28 -4.19 -3.13 5.67
N ARG A 29 -4.49 -3.77 6.81
CA ARG A 29 -5.55 -3.29 7.73
C ARG A 29 -5.30 -1.86 8.20
N GLN A 30 -4.04 -1.51 8.48
CA GLN A 30 -3.66 -0.15 8.87
C GLN A 30 -3.85 0.86 7.74
N ILE A 31 -3.46 0.50 6.51
CA ILE A 31 -3.65 1.35 5.32
C ILE A 31 -5.15 1.57 5.07
N ILE A 32 -5.96 0.50 5.03
CA ILE A 32 -7.42 0.58 4.81
C ILE A 32 -8.06 1.46 5.88
N LYS A 33 -7.75 1.21 7.16
CA LYS A 33 -8.28 2.00 8.26
C LYS A 33 -7.95 3.49 8.10
N ARG A 34 -6.72 3.80 7.69
CA ARG A 34 -6.30 5.20 7.49
C ARG A 34 -7.01 5.86 6.32
N ILE A 35 -7.18 5.15 5.21
CA ILE A 35 -7.93 5.64 4.04
C ILE A 35 -9.39 5.94 4.45
N CYS A 36 -10.05 5.05 5.19
CA CYS A 36 -11.42 5.27 5.63
C CYS A 36 -11.55 6.50 6.53
N VAL A 37 -10.71 6.59 7.57
CA VAL A 37 -10.77 7.70 8.53
C VAL A 37 -10.49 9.03 7.82
N ASP A 38 -9.35 9.14 7.13
CA ASP A 38 -8.96 10.38 6.46
C ASP A 38 -9.91 10.73 5.31
N GLY A 39 -10.43 9.73 4.60
CA GLY A 39 -11.36 9.92 3.49
C GLY A 39 -12.72 10.46 3.96
N ASN A 40 -13.25 9.91 5.05
CA ASN A 40 -14.52 10.37 5.63
C ASN A 40 -14.39 11.73 6.33
N ASP A 41 -13.19 12.09 6.83
CA ASP A 41 -12.91 13.41 7.40
C ASP A 41 -12.88 14.52 6.32
N VAL A 42 -12.44 14.18 5.10
CA VAL A 42 -12.24 15.14 3.99
C VAL A 42 -13.50 15.31 3.13
N VAL A 43 -14.31 14.26 3.01
CA VAL A 43 -15.55 14.32 2.24
C VAL A 43 -16.62 15.10 3.00
N GLU A 44 -17.21 16.08 2.33
CA GLU A 44 -18.33 16.83 2.89
C GLU A 44 -19.52 15.91 3.10
N ARG A 45 -20.22 16.10 4.23
CA ARG A 45 -21.48 15.36 4.47
C ARG A 45 -22.47 15.67 3.35
N PRO A 46 -23.19 14.65 2.84
CA PRO A 46 -24.15 14.86 1.77
C PRO A 46 -25.24 15.83 2.23
N ASN A 47 -25.48 16.88 1.43
CA ASN A 47 -26.63 17.74 1.61
C ASN A 47 -27.89 16.96 1.24
N LEU A 48 -28.75 16.69 2.22
CA LEU A 48 -29.99 15.94 2.01
C LEU A 48 -30.96 16.81 1.19
N PRO A 49 -31.46 16.31 0.04
CA PRO A 49 -32.47 17.04 -0.70
C PRO A 49 -33.77 17.08 0.09
N ILE A 50 -34.52 18.18 -0.04
CA ILE A 50 -35.83 18.33 0.60
C ILE A 50 -36.88 17.73 -0.33
N ILE A 51 -37.65 16.77 0.17
CA ILE A 51 -38.78 16.14 -0.51
C ILE A 51 -40.10 16.62 0.11
N LYS A 52 -41.14 16.66 -0.72
CA LYS A 52 -42.49 17.02 -0.30
C LYS A 52 -43.29 15.74 -0.06
N MET A 53 -43.64 15.49 1.20
CA MET A 53 -44.45 14.34 1.62
C MET A 53 -45.92 14.75 1.76
N PRO A 54 -46.87 14.01 1.15
CA PRO A 54 -48.29 14.30 1.32
C PRO A 54 -48.73 14.03 2.76
N ILE A 55 -49.44 14.98 3.36
CA ILE A 55 -50.11 14.82 4.65
C ILE A 55 -51.46 14.18 4.36
N VAL A 56 -51.67 12.99 4.91
CA VAL A 56 -52.88 12.20 4.67
C VAL A 56 -53.71 12.18 5.94
N GLU A 57 -54.97 12.58 5.84
CA GLU A 57 -55.93 12.54 6.93
C GLU A 57 -57.14 11.68 6.56
N PRO A 58 -57.78 11.01 7.53
CA PRO A 58 -58.98 10.23 7.29
C PRO A 58 -60.18 11.16 7.03
N HIS A 59 -60.82 10.98 5.88
CA HIS A 59 -62.08 11.63 5.56
C HIS A 59 -63.25 10.95 6.29
N GLU A 60 -64.37 11.64 6.48
CA GLU A 60 -65.57 11.13 7.18
C GLU A 60 -66.12 9.82 6.59
N SER A 61 -65.82 9.55 5.31
CA SER A 61 -66.17 8.32 4.59
C SER A 61 -65.23 7.13 4.87
N GLY A 62 -64.19 7.30 5.69
CA GLY A 62 -63.12 6.31 5.93
C GLY A 62 -62.03 6.28 4.86
N SER A 63 -62.13 7.13 3.83
CA SER A 63 -61.13 7.23 2.76
C SER A 63 -59.98 8.14 3.16
N LEU A 64 -58.76 7.83 2.72
CA LEU A 64 -57.60 8.68 2.93
C LEU A 64 -57.58 9.84 1.93
N VAL A 65 -57.52 11.08 2.43
CA VAL A 65 -57.46 12.30 1.60
C VAL A 65 -56.16 13.05 1.91
N VAL A 66 -55.51 13.54 0.85
CA VAL A 66 -54.30 14.36 0.97
C VAL A 66 -54.72 15.80 1.27
N VAL A 67 -54.41 16.28 2.49
CA VAL A 67 -54.82 17.60 3.00
C VAL A 67 -53.75 18.66 2.75
N GLY A 68 -52.51 18.25 2.56
CA GLY A 68 -51.41 19.16 2.28
C GLY A 68 -50.12 18.44 1.94
N GLN A 69 -49.03 19.20 1.86
CA GLN A 69 -47.68 18.68 1.66
C GLN A 69 -46.75 19.23 2.75
N ARG A 70 -45.95 18.35 3.34
CA ARG A 70 -44.90 18.68 4.31
C ARG A 70 -43.54 18.58 3.64
N GLU A 71 -42.71 19.60 3.80
CA GLU A 71 -41.30 19.53 3.43
C GLU A 71 -40.53 18.74 4.49
N GLN A 72 -39.80 17.72 4.04
CA GLN A 72 -38.98 16.87 4.88
C GLN A 72 -37.66 16.57 4.16
N ALA A 73 -36.55 16.47 4.90
CA ALA A 73 -35.31 15.96 4.34
C ALA A 73 -35.47 14.51 3.86
N ASP A 74 -34.95 14.21 2.68
CA ASP A 74 -34.89 12.87 2.14
C ASP A 74 -33.79 12.07 2.82
N TYR A 75 -34.19 11.20 3.74
CA TYR A 75 -33.25 10.36 4.48
C TYR A 75 -32.74 9.15 3.70
N LEU A 76 -33.24 8.89 2.48
CA LEU A 76 -32.73 7.79 1.65
C LEU A 76 -31.24 7.93 1.34
N SER A 77 -30.75 9.18 1.27
CA SER A 77 -29.34 9.52 1.03
C SER A 77 -28.56 9.81 2.31
N HIS A 78 -29.14 9.59 3.49
CA HIS A 78 -28.50 9.92 4.76
C HIS A 78 -27.39 8.91 5.11
N PRO A 79 -26.22 9.34 5.62
CA PRO A 79 -25.11 8.45 5.95
C PRO A 79 -25.45 7.33 6.94
N LEU A 80 -26.45 7.52 7.80
CA LEU A 80 -26.93 6.45 8.71
C LEU A 80 -27.70 5.33 7.99
N VAL A 81 -28.16 5.59 6.76
CA VAL A 81 -28.89 4.62 5.92
C VAL A 81 -27.95 4.00 4.90
N ILE A 82 -27.24 4.84 4.13
CA ILE A 82 -26.32 4.37 3.06
C ILE A 82 -24.91 4.05 3.56
N GLY A 83 -24.53 4.54 4.74
CA GLY A 83 -23.17 4.46 5.29
C GLY A 83 -22.31 5.70 5.08
N GLU A 84 -21.11 5.63 5.64
CA GLU A 84 -20.04 6.57 5.34
C GLU A 84 -19.54 6.41 3.89
N SER A 85 -18.89 7.44 3.37
CA SER A 85 -18.41 7.46 1.98
C SER A 85 -17.30 6.45 1.71
N PHE A 86 -16.47 6.16 2.70
CA PHE A 86 -15.41 5.16 2.63
C PHE A 86 -15.61 4.12 3.72
N ARG A 87 -15.85 2.88 3.32
CA ARG A 87 -15.89 1.73 4.24
C ARG A 87 -14.73 0.79 3.97
N THR A 88 -14.38 0.02 4.99
CA THR A 88 -13.27 -0.95 4.89
C THR A 88 -13.54 -2.07 3.88
N GLU A 89 -14.83 -2.37 3.65
CA GLU A 89 -15.30 -3.41 2.72
C GLU A 89 -15.24 -2.98 1.26
N ASP A 90 -15.25 -1.68 0.98
CA ASP A 90 -15.20 -1.15 -0.38
C ASP A 90 -13.75 -1.06 -0.91
N ILE A 91 -12.77 -1.01 -0.02
CA ILE A 91 -11.35 -0.81 -0.39
C ILE A 91 -10.67 -2.17 -0.57
N ARG A 92 -10.23 -2.45 -1.80
CA ARG A 92 -9.44 -3.64 -2.12
C ARG A 92 -7.95 -3.34 -2.00
N LEU A 93 -7.21 -4.19 -1.30
CA LEU A 93 -5.74 -4.13 -1.20
C LEU A 93 -5.12 -5.52 -1.34
N ASP A 94 -4.33 -5.70 -2.39
CA ASP A 94 -3.63 -6.96 -2.67
C ASP A 94 -2.13 -6.74 -2.81
N GLU A 95 -1.30 -7.67 -2.35
CA GLU A 95 0.16 -7.60 -2.50
C GLU A 95 0.61 -8.27 -3.79
N MET A 96 1.61 -7.67 -4.44
CA MET A 96 2.23 -8.24 -5.63
C MET A 96 3.02 -9.52 -5.31
N GLN A 97 3.85 -9.48 -4.28
CA GLN A 97 4.64 -10.62 -3.82
C GLN A 97 4.58 -10.69 -2.31
N TYR A 98 4.17 -11.87 -1.81
CA TYR A 98 4.12 -12.15 -0.39
C TYR A 98 5.47 -11.90 0.29
N MET A 99 5.41 -11.42 1.54
CA MET A 99 6.55 -11.23 2.41
C MET A 99 6.18 -11.63 3.83
N GLU A 100 6.99 -12.50 4.41
CA GLU A 100 6.79 -13.01 5.76
C GLU A 100 6.97 -11.94 6.84
N GLU A 101 6.42 -12.22 8.02
CA GLU A 101 6.47 -11.30 9.16
C GLU A 101 7.90 -10.96 9.59
N THR A 102 8.78 -11.97 9.58
CA THR A 102 10.20 -11.83 9.95
C THR A 102 11.05 -11.10 8.90
N SER A 103 10.47 -10.85 7.72
CA SER A 103 11.13 -10.16 6.61
C SER A 103 10.72 -8.70 6.59
N SER A 104 11.61 -7.85 6.07
CA SER A 104 11.38 -6.41 5.96
C SER A 104 11.69 -5.93 4.54
N GLY A 105 11.20 -4.76 4.16
CA GLY A 105 11.59 -4.16 2.88
C GLY A 105 10.44 -3.60 2.06
N VAL A 106 10.77 -3.31 0.81
CA VAL A 106 9.86 -2.71 -0.16
C VAL A 106 8.77 -3.71 -0.56
N CYS A 107 7.52 -3.26 -0.51
CA CYS A 107 6.34 -4.02 -0.89
C CYS A 107 5.52 -3.19 -1.87
N VAL A 108 5.03 -3.86 -2.91
CA VAL A 108 4.11 -3.26 -3.87
C VAL A 108 2.73 -3.83 -3.61
N LEU A 109 1.76 -2.95 -3.42
CA LEU A 109 0.36 -3.26 -3.16
C LEU A 109 -0.49 -2.67 -4.29
N GLY A 110 -1.44 -3.42 -4.82
CA GLY A 110 -2.52 -2.89 -5.64
C GLY A 110 -3.59 -2.28 -4.74
N VAL A 111 -4.16 -1.16 -5.16
CA VAL A 111 -5.27 -0.47 -4.51
C VAL A 111 -6.44 -0.39 -5.49
N ASN A 112 -7.61 -0.89 -5.08
CA ASN A 112 -8.82 -0.94 -5.89
C ASN A 112 -8.54 -1.57 -7.26
N ASP A 113 -8.76 -0.85 -8.35
CA ASP A 113 -8.54 -1.32 -9.72
C ASP A 113 -7.07 -1.73 -9.97
N GLY A 114 -6.13 -1.13 -9.25
CA GLY A 114 -4.72 -1.49 -9.33
C GLY A 114 -4.39 -2.91 -8.85
N CYS A 115 -5.30 -3.58 -8.15
CA CYS A 115 -5.13 -5.01 -7.87
C CYS A 115 -5.27 -5.88 -9.14
N ASP A 116 -6.07 -5.45 -10.12
CA ASP A 116 -6.25 -6.18 -11.39
C ASP A 116 -5.00 -6.04 -12.29
N ASP A 117 -4.21 -4.99 -12.08
CA ASP A 117 -2.94 -4.77 -12.78
C ASP A 117 -1.80 -5.66 -12.25
N LEU A 118 -1.87 -6.13 -10.99
CA LEU A 118 -0.78 -6.89 -10.34
C LEU A 118 -0.31 -8.12 -11.12
N PRO A 119 -1.19 -8.97 -11.69
CA PRO A 119 -0.76 -10.12 -12.48
C PRO A 119 0.03 -9.71 -13.72
N SER A 120 -0.36 -8.62 -14.38
CA SER A 120 0.37 -8.11 -15.54
C SER A 120 1.75 -7.60 -15.15
N LEU A 121 1.87 -6.89 -14.02
CA LEU A 121 3.16 -6.44 -13.50
C LEU A 121 4.05 -7.62 -13.10
N LEU A 122 3.49 -8.68 -12.53
CA LEU A 122 4.24 -9.90 -12.20
C LEU A 122 4.79 -10.60 -13.44
N ALA A 123 4.05 -10.58 -14.55
CA ALA A 123 4.48 -11.18 -15.81
C ALA A 123 5.76 -10.54 -16.37
N HIS A 124 6.09 -9.30 -15.98
CA HIS A 124 7.33 -8.63 -16.40
C HIS A 124 8.61 -9.21 -15.77
N SER A 125 8.50 -10.18 -14.85
CA SER A 125 9.64 -10.88 -14.24
C SER A 125 10.74 -9.94 -13.72
N TRP A 126 10.32 -8.91 -12.98
CA TRP A 126 11.22 -7.90 -12.46
C TRP A 126 12.34 -8.46 -11.59
N VAL A 127 13.52 -7.85 -11.72
CA VAL A 127 14.66 -8.14 -10.85
C VAL A 127 14.38 -7.58 -9.46
N ASN A 128 14.54 -8.43 -8.46
CA ASN A 128 14.38 -8.09 -7.06
C ASN A 128 15.73 -8.13 -6.35
N GLU A 129 16.09 -7.07 -5.63
CA GLU A 129 17.30 -7.05 -4.81
C GLU A 129 16.97 -7.43 -3.37
N TYR A 130 17.68 -8.43 -2.85
CA TYR A 130 17.55 -8.88 -1.46
C TYR A 130 18.89 -8.76 -0.74
N ARG A 131 18.86 -8.24 0.49
CA ARG A 131 19.94 -8.34 1.46
C ARG A 131 19.60 -9.47 2.42
N LEU A 132 20.42 -10.52 2.39
CA LEU A 132 20.30 -11.69 3.22
C LEU A 132 21.41 -11.69 4.26
N GLU A 133 21.06 -11.88 5.52
CA GLU A 133 22.01 -12.07 6.62
C GLU A 133 21.71 -13.40 7.29
N GLY A 134 22.75 -14.21 7.47
CA GLY A 134 22.65 -15.53 8.06
C GLY A 134 23.82 -15.82 8.99
N VAL A 135 23.65 -16.82 9.84
CA VAL A 135 24.68 -17.34 10.74
C VAL A 135 24.97 -18.77 10.35
N LEU A 136 26.25 -19.07 10.11
CA LEU A 136 26.75 -20.42 9.87
C LEU A 136 26.86 -21.21 11.18
N GLY A 137 26.84 -22.53 11.07
CA GLY A 137 26.91 -23.46 12.19
C GLY A 137 25.63 -23.55 13.02
N ARG A 138 24.50 -23.03 12.54
CA ARG A 138 23.24 -23.06 13.27
C ARG A 138 22.10 -23.33 12.31
N GLU A 139 21.25 -24.28 12.67
CA GLU A 139 20.05 -24.63 11.91
C GLU A 139 18.81 -24.52 12.80
N THR A 140 17.75 -23.92 12.28
CA THR A 140 16.45 -23.83 12.94
C THR A 140 15.42 -24.73 12.27
N TYR A 141 14.42 -25.14 13.03
CA TYR A 141 13.30 -25.92 12.51
C TYR A 141 12.65 -25.19 11.33
N LYS A 142 12.56 -25.88 10.17
CA LYS A 142 12.03 -25.34 8.90
C LYS A 142 12.74 -24.07 8.39
N HIS A 143 13.97 -23.83 8.80
CA HIS A 143 14.74 -22.62 8.44
C HIS A 143 14.02 -21.31 8.83
N GLU A 144 13.18 -21.36 9.87
CA GLU A 144 12.48 -20.18 10.37
C GLU A 144 13.45 -19.29 11.17
N ILE A 145 13.44 -17.98 10.90
CA ILE A 145 14.33 -17.00 11.56
C ILE A 145 14.14 -17.02 13.09
N LYS A 146 12.89 -17.15 13.55
CA LYS A 146 12.52 -17.24 14.98
C LYS A 146 12.26 -18.68 15.43
N GLY A 147 12.65 -19.66 14.62
CA GLY A 147 12.42 -21.08 14.89
C GLY A 147 13.31 -21.63 16.01
N ARG A 148 12.89 -22.76 16.59
CA ARG A 148 13.71 -23.51 17.54
C ARG A 148 14.99 -24.00 16.87
N ILE A 149 16.12 -23.92 17.56
CA ILE A 149 17.39 -24.47 17.09
C ILE A 149 17.30 -26.00 17.10
N THR A 150 17.54 -26.62 15.95
CA THR A 150 17.55 -28.07 15.78
C THR A 150 18.97 -28.61 15.84
N MET A 151 19.93 -27.89 15.26
CA MET A 151 21.32 -28.31 15.18
C MET A 151 22.27 -27.13 15.34
N GLU A 152 23.39 -27.39 16.01
CA GLU A 152 24.54 -26.50 16.08
C GLU A 152 25.78 -27.28 15.63
N ALA A 153 26.59 -26.66 14.77
CA ALA A 153 27.80 -27.24 14.19
C ALA A 153 28.95 -26.24 14.32
N ASN A 154 30.13 -26.71 14.69
CA ASN A 154 31.33 -25.89 14.66
C ASN A 154 31.82 -25.74 13.22
N TYR A 155 32.16 -24.52 12.83
CA TYR A 155 32.74 -24.23 11.53
C TYR A 155 34.13 -23.60 11.70
N GLY A 156 35.05 -23.98 10.83
CA GLY A 156 36.38 -23.37 10.75
C GLY A 156 36.38 -22.08 9.94
N ILE A 157 37.55 -21.47 9.75
CA ILE A 157 37.71 -20.33 8.84
C ILE A 157 37.43 -20.80 7.40
N ILE A 158 36.23 -20.52 6.90
CA ILE A 158 35.83 -20.78 5.53
C ILE A 158 36.33 -19.61 4.68
N LEU A 159 37.53 -19.74 4.11
CA LEU A 159 38.12 -18.68 3.27
C LEU A 159 37.94 -18.89 1.77
N ASN A 160 37.60 -20.10 1.28
CA ASN A 160 37.67 -20.40 -0.16
C ASN A 160 36.54 -21.32 -0.64
N LEU A 161 35.31 -20.84 -0.79
CA LEU A 161 34.23 -21.62 -1.45
C LEU A 161 33.07 -20.73 -1.94
N PHE A 162 33.37 -19.71 -2.72
CA PHE A 162 32.34 -18.81 -3.31
C PHE A 162 32.40 -18.76 -4.84
N GLU A 163 32.72 -19.86 -5.53
CA GLU A 163 32.75 -19.84 -7.00
C GLU A 163 31.56 -20.50 -7.71
N ASN A 164 30.64 -21.21 -7.04
CA ASN A 164 29.62 -21.99 -7.77
C ASN A 164 28.15 -21.77 -7.35
N LEU A 165 27.80 -20.61 -6.78
CA LEU A 165 26.47 -20.41 -6.19
C LEU A 165 25.50 -19.54 -7.03
N PHE A 166 25.61 -19.61 -8.36
CA PHE A 166 24.82 -18.77 -9.28
C PHE A 166 23.58 -19.44 -9.89
N ASP A 167 23.39 -20.76 -9.76
CA ASP A 167 22.35 -21.47 -10.53
C ASP A 167 21.04 -21.78 -9.78
N TYR A 168 20.90 -21.41 -8.50
CA TYR A 168 19.75 -21.82 -7.66
C TYR A 168 18.90 -20.66 -7.12
N PHE A 169 18.66 -19.63 -7.93
CA PHE A 169 17.91 -18.43 -7.52
C PHE A 169 16.37 -18.58 -7.50
N HIS A 170 15.85 -19.79 -7.71
CA HIS A 170 14.40 -20.03 -7.76
C HIS A 170 13.80 -20.43 -6.39
N SER A 171 14.63 -20.60 -5.35
CA SER A 171 14.19 -21.02 -4.02
C SER A 171 13.94 -19.82 -3.10
N ASN A 172 13.05 -20.01 -2.11
CA ASN A 172 12.82 -19.05 -1.03
C ASN A 172 14.17 -18.66 -0.39
N CYS A 173 14.39 -17.36 -0.12
CA CYS A 173 15.66 -16.84 0.43
C CYS A 173 16.16 -17.58 1.69
N ARG A 174 15.24 -18.18 2.47
CA ARG A 174 15.60 -19.02 3.63
C ARG A 174 16.29 -20.31 3.22
N CYS A 175 15.75 -20.99 2.21
CA CYS A 175 16.32 -22.22 1.67
C CYS A 175 17.69 -21.96 1.08
N PHE A 176 17.84 -20.84 0.36
CA PHE A 176 19.12 -20.41 -0.21
C PHE A 176 20.23 -20.28 0.84
N ILE A 177 19.96 -19.60 1.96
CA ILE A 177 20.98 -19.47 3.03
C ILE A 177 21.37 -20.84 3.58
N ASN A 178 20.39 -21.72 3.84
CA ASN A 178 20.70 -23.05 4.34
C ASN A 178 21.52 -23.87 3.34
N GLU A 179 21.20 -23.78 2.05
CA GLU A 179 21.93 -24.44 0.97
C GLU A 179 23.38 -23.95 0.87
N VAL A 180 23.62 -22.64 1.01
CA VAL A 180 24.97 -22.09 1.18
C VAL A 180 25.66 -22.72 2.40
N GLY A 181 24.96 -22.86 3.53
CA GLY A 181 25.50 -23.51 4.72
C GLY A 181 25.97 -24.94 4.44
N VAL A 182 25.14 -25.72 3.75
CA VAL A 182 25.42 -27.12 3.37
C VAL A 182 26.61 -27.22 2.41
N GLU A 183 26.69 -26.34 1.41
CA GLU A 183 27.81 -26.29 0.45
C GLU A 183 29.14 -25.99 1.15
N LEU A 184 29.10 -25.17 2.21
CA LEU A 184 30.26 -24.88 3.05
C LEU A 184 30.62 -26.02 4.03
N GLY A 185 29.92 -27.16 3.98
CA GLY A 185 30.13 -28.29 4.87
C GLY A 185 29.62 -28.04 6.30
N THR A 186 28.70 -27.10 6.45
CA THR A 186 28.12 -26.67 7.73
C THR A 186 26.60 -26.61 7.62
N THR A 187 25.95 -25.88 8.52
CA THR A 187 24.55 -25.48 8.36
C THR A 187 24.41 -23.99 8.50
N ALA A 188 23.31 -23.42 8.03
CA ALA A 188 23.09 -21.99 8.13
C ALA A 188 21.63 -21.64 8.37
N CYS A 189 21.42 -20.60 9.15
CA CYS A 189 20.11 -20.05 9.43
C CYS A 189 20.06 -18.59 8.98
N SER A 190 18.96 -18.20 8.34
CA SER A 190 18.68 -16.79 8.08
C SER A 190 18.40 -16.05 9.39
N VAL A 191 19.03 -14.90 9.57
CA VAL A 191 18.79 -13.96 10.66
C VAL A 191 17.93 -12.80 10.20
N ARG A 192 18.21 -12.28 8.99
CA ARG A 192 17.48 -11.15 8.45
C ARG A 192 17.34 -11.27 6.94
N ILE A 193 16.12 -11.04 6.48
CA ILE A 193 15.77 -10.98 5.06
C ILE A 193 15.19 -9.60 4.80
N GLN A 194 15.88 -8.83 3.96
CA GLN A 194 15.46 -7.49 3.59
C GLN A 194 15.32 -7.36 2.07
N ARG A 195 14.11 -7.08 1.57
CA ARG A 195 13.91 -6.71 0.16
C ARG A 195 14.28 -5.24 -0.04
N ARG A 196 15.34 -4.98 -0.81
CA ARG A 196 15.86 -3.63 -1.12
C ARG A 196 15.09 -2.97 -2.26
N SER A 197 14.70 -3.75 -3.25
CA SER A 197 13.95 -3.28 -4.41
C SER A 197 13.07 -4.37 -5.01
N ILE A 198 12.05 -3.93 -5.75
CA ILE A 198 11.18 -4.76 -6.56
C ILE A 198 11.00 -4.07 -7.92
N GLY A 199 11.70 -4.56 -8.93
CA GLY A 199 11.78 -3.92 -10.23
C GLY A 199 12.19 -2.45 -10.11
N PRO A 200 11.41 -1.50 -10.67
CA PRO A 200 11.74 -0.09 -10.62
C PRO A 200 11.52 0.55 -9.22
N PHE A 201 10.87 -0.16 -8.29
CA PHE A 201 10.57 0.37 -6.96
C PHE A 201 11.70 0.10 -5.97
N ARG A 202 12.22 1.18 -5.36
CA ARG A 202 13.27 1.16 -4.34
C ARG A 202 12.73 1.71 -3.03
N ALA A 203 13.53 1.60 -1.96
CA ALA A 203 13.20 2.15 -0.64
C ALA A 203 12.83 3.64 -0.66
N GLN A 204 13.44 4.44 -1.55
CA GLN A 204 13.14 5.87 -1.68
C GLN A 204 11.71 6.16 -2.19
N HIS A 205 11.09 5.20 -2.88
CA HIS A 205 9.72 5.31 -3.39
C HIS A 205 8.70 4.74 -2.39
N ALA A 206 9.16 4.12 -1.30
CA ALA A 206 8.30 3.33 -0.42
C ALA A 206 7.82 4.16 0.78
N LEU A 207 6.52 4.18 1.02
CA LEU A 207 5.94 4.83 2.19
C LEU A 207 6.29 4.08 3.47
N LEU A 208 6.83 4.79 4.46
CA LEU A 208 7.04 4.22 5.79
C LEU A 208 5.73 4.16 6.57
N GLU A 209 5.65 3.25 7.54
CA GLU A 209 4.45 3.05 8.39
C GLU A 209 3.92 4.36 9.01
N LYS A 210 4.81 5.22 9.50
CA LYS A 210 4.45 6.50 10.13
C LYS A 210 3.93 7.55 9.14
N GLN A 211 4.23 7.38 7.86
CA GLN A 211 3.88 8.32 6.80
C GLN A 211 2.60 7.90 6.06
N ILE A 212 1.96 6.80 6.47
CA ILE A 212 0.68 6.33 5.92
C ILE A 212 -0.40 7.34 6.32
N THR A 213 -0.71 8.25 5.41
CA THR A 213 -1.82 9.20 5.44
C THR A 213 -2.49 9.18 4.06
N LEU A 214 -3.77 9.54 3.96
CA LEU A 214 -4.47 9.54 2.67
C LEU A 214 -3.74 10.35 1.60
N GLN A 215 -3.23 11.52 1.98
CA GLN A 215 -2.45 12.40 1.10
C GLN A 215 -1.21 11.70 0.55
N ASN A 216 -0.41 11.09 1.43
CA ASN A 216 0.81 10.43 1.02
C ASN A 216 0.53 9.16 0.21
N ILE A 217 -0.56 8.45 0.49
CA ILE A 217 -1.02 7.31 -0.31
C ILE A 217 -1.32 7.77 -1.73
N ILE A 218 -2.12 8.83 -1.91
CA ILE A 218 -2.47 9.38 -3.23
C ILE A 218 -1.21 9.87 -3.97
N ARG A 219 -0.28 10.58 -3.29
CA ARG A 219 1.00 11.00 -3.87
C ARG A 219 1.79 9.81 -4.37
N ASN A 220 1.89 8.77 -3.55
CA ASN A 220 2.65 7.59 -3.87
C ASN A 220 2.04 6.80 -5.03
N ILE A 221 0.70 6.71 -5.11
CA ILE A 221 0.02 6.10 -6.26
C ILE A 221 0.32 6.87 -7.54
N SER A 222 0.23 8.20 -7.52
CA SER A 222 0.59 9.03 -8.68
C SER A 222 2.05 8.86 -9.09
N MET A 223 2.96 8.83 -8.12
CA MET A 223 4.38 8.55 -8.33
C MET A 223 4.60 7.17 -8.96
N CYS A 224 3.93 6.13 -8.45
CA CYS A 224 4.04 4.78 -8.98
C CYS A 224 3.53 4.69 -10.42
N LYS A 225 2.42 5.38 -10.76
CA LYS A 225 1.95 5.48 -12.14
C LYS A 225 3.01 6.08 -13.07
N LYS A 226 3.68 7.15 -12.64
CA LYS A 226 4.77 7.78 -13.42
C LYS A 226 5.92 6.82 -13.67
N ILE A 227 6.38 6.13 -12.62
CA ILE A 227 7.48 5.14 -12.70
C ILE A 227 7.11 4.00 -13.67
N LEU A 228 5.87 3.51 -13.61
CA LEU A 228 5.39 2.44 -14.50
C LEU A 228 5.29 2.91 -15.94
N HIS A 229 4.84 4.14 -16.20
CA HIS A 229 4.80 4.70 -17.54
C HIS A 229 6.19 4.95 -18.13
N GLU A 230 7.13 5.47 -17.32
CA GLU A 230 8.53 5.67 -17.73
C GLU A 230 9.21 4.35 -18.12
N GLY A 231 8.85 3.25 -17.46
CA GLY A 231 9.32 1.91 -17.80
C GLY A 231 8.69 1.29 -19.06
N GLN A 232 7.57 1.85 -19.55
CA GLN A 232 6.85 1.35 -20.73
C GLN A 232 7.09 2.20 -21.99
N THR A 233 7.44 3.47 -21.85
CA THR A 233 7.73 4.33 -23.00
C THR A 233 9.12 4.05 -23.56
N ASP A 234 9.17 3.52 -24.79
CA ASP A 234 10.31 3.71 -25.68
C ASP A 234 10.65 5.22 -25.75
N SER A 235 11.94 5.53 -25.89
CA SER A 235 12.55 6.87 -25.74
C SER A 235 11.97 8.03 -26.56
N ASP A 236 11.00 7.79 -27.45
CA ASP A 236 10.69 8.69 -28.57
C ASP A 236 9.28 9.31 -28.53
N VAL A 237 8.45 9.08 -27.50
CA VAL A 237 7.08 9.64 -27.44
C VAL A 237 6.86 10.54 -26.22
N ILE A 238 7.01 11.85 -26.43
CA ILE A 238 6.68 12.88 -25.43
C ILE A 238 5.18 13.22 -25.54
N ASN A 239 4.36 12.67 -24.65
CA ASN A 239 2.95 13.08 -24.50
C ASN A 239 2.83 14.26 -23.52
N GLU A 240 3.08 15.48 -24.01
CA GLU A 240 3.00 16.72 -23.21
C GLU A 240 1.55 17.13 -22.86
N ILE A 241 0.56 16.65 -23.62
CA ILE A 241 -0.82 17.16 -23.54
C ILE A 241 -1.59 16.56 -22.34
N ASN A 242 -1.35 15.30 -21.97
CA ASN A 242 -2.03 14.68 -20.80
C ASN A 242 -1.40 15.06 -19.46
N LYS A 243 -0.09 15.33 -19.42
CA LYS A 243 0.62 15.63 -18.16
C LYS A 243 0.10 16.89 -17.47
N LYS A 244 -0.36 17.90 -18.20
CA LYS A 244 -0.83 19.16 -17.59
C LYS A 244 -2.16 18.98 -16.84
N HIS A 245 -3.15 18.33 -17.46
CA HIS A 245 -4.46 18.10 -16.86
C HIS A 245 -4.39 17.19 -15.62
N GLU A 246 -3.64 16.09 -15.68
CA GLU A 246 -3.49 15.20 -14.52
C GLU A 246 -2.82 15.88 -13.33
N ASN A 247 -1.80 16.72 -13.58
CA ASN A 247 -1.12 17.43 -12.49
C ASN A 247 -2.01 18.52 -11.88
N GLU A 248 -2.89 19.16 -12.66
CA GLU A 248 -3.88 20.13 -12.14
C GLU A 248 -4.94 19.44 -11.28
N ASP A 249 -5.49 18.31 -11.72
CA ASP A 249 -6.46 17.52 -10.95
C ASP A 249 -5.90 17.00 -9.63
N ILE A 250 -4.64 16.54 -9.67
CA ILE A 250 -3.91 16.09 -8.49
C ILE A 250 -3.62 17.26 -7.54
N LYS A 251 -3.27 18.43 -8.07
CA LYS A 251 -3.02 19.63 -7.29
C LYS A 251 -4.28 20.13 -6.58
N ASP A 252 -5.41 20.15 -7.28
CA ASP A 252 -6.73 20.44 -6.69
C ASP A 252 -7.11 19.46 -5.56
N ILE A 253 -6.75 18.18 -5.73
CA ILE A 253 -6.96 17.15 -4.69
C ILE A 253 -6.11 17.47 -3.46
N PHE A 254 -4.84 17.87 -3.64
CA PHE A 254 -3.96 18.25 -2.54
C PHE A 254 -4.37 19.55 -1.85
N ASP A 255 -4.81 20.54 -2.61
CA ASP A 255 -5.30 21.81 -2.11
C ASP A 255 -6.60 21.59 -1.30
N GLY A 256 -7.49 20.69 -1.77
CA GLY A 256 -8.70 20.28 -1.04
C GLY A 256 -8.46 19.47 0.24
N LEU A 257 -7.26 18.89 0.38
CA LEU A 257 -6.81 18.16 1.57
C LEU A 257 -6.16 19.07 2.63
N GLY A 258 -6.08 20.39 2.39
CA GLY A 258 -5.61 21.39 3.36
C GLY A 258 -4.11 21.34 3.65
N VAL A 259 -3.29 20.97 2.66
CA VAL A 259 -1.83 20.82 2.82
C VAL A 259 -1.09 21.98 2.18
N ASN A 260 -0.20 22.63 2.92
CA ASN A 260 0.76 23.56 2.34
C ASN A 260 1.65 22.81 1.34
N HIS A 261 1.79 23.39 0.16
CA HIS A 261 2.67 22.93 -0.92
C HIS A 261 4.12 23.22 -0.52
N ASP A 262 4.63 22.53 0.49
CA ASP A 262 6.08 22.50 0.70
C ASP A 262 6.61 21.65 -0.46
N GLU A 263 7.19 22.31 -1.47
CA GLU A 263 7.88 21.73 -2.63
C GLU A 263 9.13 20.91 -2.24
N ASP A 264 9.25 20.50 -0.98
CA ASP A 264 10.27 19.61 -0.51
C ASP A 264 10.02 18.23 -1.10
N GLU A 265 10.74 17.97 -2.20
CA GLU A 265 11.07 16.68 -2.76
C GLU A 265 10.84 15.53 -1.75
N PHE A 266 9.83 14.72 -2.04
CA PHE A 266 9.39 13.62 -1.20
C PHE A 266 10.54 12.62 -0.99
N ASP A 267 11.31 12.82 0.07
CA ASP A 267 12.38 11.91 0.49
C ASP A 267 11.89 11.08 1.68
N ALA A 268 11.34 9.90 1.37
CA ALA A 268 10.85 8.94 2.34
C ALA A 268 11.92 8.49 3.35
N MET A 269 13.20 8.76 3.10
CA MET A 269 14.33 8.36 3.91
C MET A 269 14.94 9.52 4.73
N ARG A 270 14.42 10.75 4.64
CA ARG A 270 14.89 11.85 5.51
C ARG A 270 14.57 11.52 6.98
N PRO A 271 15.59 11.43 7.85
CA PRO A 271 15.35 11.38 9.27
C PRO A 271 14.65 12.68 9.69
N PRO A 272 13.65 12.65 10.60
CA PRO A 272 13.12 13.87 11.19
C PRO A 272 14.25 14.50 11.99
N TRP A 273 14.84 15.58 11.47
CA TRP A 273 15.89 16.31 12.19
C TRP A 273 15.36 16.73 13.58
N PRO A 274 16.19 16.72 14.63
CA PRO A 274 15.81 17.34 15.89
C PRO A 274 15.53 18.82 15.63
N ARG A 275 14.41 19.34 16.15
CA ARG A 275 14.27 20.79 16.27
C ARG A 275 15.35 21.24 17.24
N ASP A 276 16.28 22.07 16.78
CA ASP A 276 17.23 22.72 17.65
C ASP A 276 16.45 23.56 18.65
N TYR A 277 16.53 23.17 19.92
CA TYR A 277 16.07 23.99 21.03
C TYR A 277 17.20 24.98 21.34
N THR A 278 17.09 26.18 20.78
CA THR A 278 17.80 27.38 21.24
C THR A 278 16.88 28.27 22.06
#